data_AF-A0A2V4DX65-F1
#
_entry.id   AF-A0A2V4DX65-F1
#
_cell.length_a   1.000
_cell.length_b   1.000
_cell.length_c   1.000
_cell.angle_alpha   90.00
_cell.angle_beta   90.00
_cell.angle_gamma   90.00
#
_symmetry.space_group_name_H-M   'P 1'
#
loop_
_entity.id
_entity.type
_entity.pdbx_description
1 polymer ?
#
loop_
_entity_poly.entity_id
_entity_poly.type
_entity_poly.pdbx_seq_one_letter_code
_entity_poly.pdbx_strand_id
1 'polypeptide(L)'
;MKVKGINRCIKSFDKTIKRTKDNAVRAMHASMIVGATQAAIYTPIDTSTLINSQYREVIINVTHITGRIGYTENYAAYVTNLSIKMKFKHPTAKKDFLNEGLKDMEAEILNIFKRELFC
;
A
#
# COMPACT_ATOMS: atom_id res chain seq x y z
N MET A 1 32.53 19.88 -34.12
CA MET A 1 32.32 19.01 -32.93
C MET A 1 30.86 18.54 -32.93
N LYS A 2 30.61 17.22 -33.10
CA LYS A 2 29.25 16.65 -33.01
C LYS A 2 28.73 16.86 -31.58
N VAL A 3 27.50 17.36 -31.44
CA VAL A 3 26.88 17.77 -30.17
C VAL A 3 26.63 16.56 -29.25
N LYS A 4 27.69 16.03 -28.63
CA LYS A 4 27.65 14.90 -27.69
C LYS A 4 27.06 15.29 -26.33
N GLY A 5 27.03 16.58 -26.00
CA GLY A 5 26.51 17.11 -24.73
C GLY A 5 25.00 16.93 -24.61
N ILE A 6 24.23 17.32 -25.61
CA ILE A 6 22.75 17.19 -25.61
C ILE A 6 22.33 15.73 -25.45
N ASN A 7 22.96 14.82 -26.20
CA ASN A 7 22.62 13.40 -26.14
C ASN A 7 22.97 12.77 -24.77
N ARG A 8 23.94 13.32 -24.05
CA ARG A 8 24.25 12.91 -22.67
C ARG A 8 23.19 13.43 -21.69
N CYS A 9 22.73 14.66 -21.85
CA CYS A 9 21.65 15.22 -21.03
C CYS A 9 20.35 14.43 -21.19
N ILE A 10 19.95 14.10 -22.43
CA ILE A 10 18.75 13.30 -22.71
C ILE A 10 18.83 11.93 -22.03
N LYS A 11 19.93 11.20 -22.21
CA LYS A 11 20.11 9.88 -21.57
C LYS A 11 20.13 9.96 -20.04
N SER A 12 20.73 11.00 -19.48
CA SER A 12 20.74 11.21 -18.03
C SER A 12 19.33 11.51 -17.52
N PHE A 13 18.55 12.29 -18.27
CA PHE A 13 17.18 12.62 -17.93
C PHE A 13 16.27 11.38 -17.99
N ASP A 14 16.35 10.58 -19.06
CA ASP A 14 15.60 9.33 -19.21
C ASP A 14 15.92 8.34 -18.07
N LYS A 15 17.20 8.26 -17.67
CA LYS A 15 17.63 7.44 -16.53
C LYS A 15 17.03 7.93 -15.22
N THR A 16 16.96 9.24 -15.01
CA THR A 16 16.33 9.83 -13.82
C THR A 16 14.83 9.54 -13.81
N ILE A 17 14.12 9.73 -14.94
CA ILE A 17 12.69 9.39 -15.04
C ILE A 17 12.45 7.92 -14.69
N LYS A 18 13.23 7.02 -15.29
CA LYS A 18 13.10 5.58 -15.03
C LYS A 18 13.34 5.25 -13.56
N ARG A 19 14.41 5.78 -12.96
CA ARG A 19 14.72 5.59 -11.54
C ARG A 19 13.59 6.10 -10.65
N THR A 20 13.04 7.28 -10.90
CA THR A 20 11.94 7.83 -10.12
C THR A 20 10.69 6.94 -10.21
N LYS A 21 10.38 6.41 -11.40
CA LYS A 21 9.27 5.46 -11.59
C LYS A 21 9.49 4.18 -10.79
N ASP A 22 10.68 3.58 -10.90
CA ASP A 22 11.00 2.34 -10.20
C ASP A 22 10.98 2.54 -8.67
N ASN A 23 11.51 3.66 -8.19
CA ASN A 23 11.46 4.06 -6.78
C ASN A 23 10.02 4.27 -6.28
N ALA A 24 9.15 4.89 -7.08
CA ALA A 24 7.75 5.11 -6.72
C ALA A 24 6.97 3.78 -6.61
N VAL A 25 7.22 2.83 -7.50
CA VAL A 25 6.65 1.48 -7.43
C VAL A 25 7.15 0.74 -6.18
N ARG A 26 8.45 0.84 -5.88
CA ARG A 26 9.05 0.23 -4.69
C ARG A 26 8.46 0.82 -3.40
N ALA A 27 8.31 2.14 -3.35
CA ALA A 27 7.66 2.85 -2.26
C ALA A 27 6.22 2.35 -2.04
N MET A 28 5.43 2.23 -3.11
CA MET A 28 4.06 1.73 -3.04
C MET A 28 4.00 0.32 -2.46
N HIS A 29 4.83 -0.60 -2.93
CA HIS A 29 4.89 -1.96 -2.38
C HIS A 29 5.26 -1.97 -0.89
N ALA A 30 6.28 -1.20 -0.50
CA ALA A 30 6.71 -1.12 0.89
C ALA A 30 5.61 -0.55 1.80
N SER A 31 4.97 0.54 1.40
CA SER A 31 3.86 1.17 2.14
C SER A 31 2.66 0.22 2.28
N MET A 32 2.31 -0.52 1.22
CA MET A 32 1.23 -1.50 1.29
C MET A 32 1.56 -2.67 2.21
N ILE A 33 2.83 -3.11 2.31
CA ILE A 33 3.22 -4.16 3.26
C ILE A 33 2.96 -3.71 4.69
N VAL A 34 3.37 -2.49 5.04
CA VAL A 34 3.18 -1.94 6.39
C VAL A 34 1.69 -1.77 6.71
N GLY A 35 0.93 -1.12 5.82
CA GLY A 35 -0.52 -0.94 6.02
C GLY A 35 -1.29 -2.27 6.09
N ALA A 36 -0.95 -3.24 5.24
CA ALA A 36 -1.56 -4.57 5.25
C ALA A 36 -1.26 -5.35 6.53
N THR A 37 -0.03 -5.22 7.05
CA THR A 37 0.39 -5.86 8.31
C THR A 37 -0.40 -5.27 9.48
N GLN A 38 -0.55 -3.95 9.52
CA GLN A 38 -1.35 -3.31 10.57
C GLN A 38 -2.84 -3.62 10.45
N ALA A 39 -3.36 -3.76 9.23
CA ALA A 39 -4.74 -4.20 9.04
C ALA A 39 -4.95 -5.64 9.52
N ALA A 40 -3.98 -6.54 9.32
CA ALA A 40 -4.03 -7.92 9.83
C ALA A 40 -4.07 -7.96 11.37
N ILE A 41 -3.21 -7.16 12.03
CA ILE A 41 -3.43 -6.49 13.33
C ILE A 41 -4.84 -6.53 13.94
N TYR A 42 -5.69 -5.79 13.26
CA TYR A 42 -7.02 -5.39 13.70
C TYR A 42 -8.11 -6.34 13.20
N THR A 43 -7.74 -7.44 12.52
CA THR A 43 -8.71 -8.43 12.05
C THR A 43 -9.46 -9.04 13.25
N PRO A 44 -10.80 -8.98 13.26
CA PRO A 44 -11.59 -9.31 14.45
C PRO A 44 -11.72 -10.81 14.75
N ILE A 45 -11.32 -11.67 13.83
CA ILE A 45 -11.44 -13.12 13.94
C ILE A 45 -10.13 -13.78 13.55
N ASP A 46 -9.74 -14.78 14.34
CA ASP A 46 -8.64 -15.70 14.10
C ASP A 46 -9.03 -16.78 13.07
N THR A 47 -9.45 -16.35 11.89
CA THR A 47 -9.69 -17.26 10.77
C THR A 47 -8.50 -17.12 9.86
N SER A 48 -7.63 -18.12 9.92
CA SER A 48 -6.54 -18.33 8.98
C SER A 48 -6.99 -18.16 7.52
N THR A 49 -8.24 -18.50 7.19
CA THR A 49 -8.84 -18.26 5.87
C THR A 49 -8.92 -16.77 5.48
N LEU A 50 -9.32 -15.88 6.39
CA LEU A 50 -9.39 -14.44 6.10
C LEU A 50 -7.98 -13.86 5.91
N ILE A 51 -7.05 -14.13 6.82
CA ILE A 51 -5.66 -13.64 6.70
C ILE A 51 -5.01 -14.16 5.41
N ASN A 52 -5.23 -15.43 5.06
CA ASN A 52 -4.71 -16.03 3.83
C ASN A 52 -5.38 -15.54 2.55
N SER A 53 -6.51 -14.83 2.66
CA SER A 53 -7.21 -14.22 1.52
C SER A 53 -6.80 -12.77 1.26
N GLN A 54 -5.82 -12.24 2.00
CA GLN A 54 -5.33 -10.88 1.78
C GLN A 54 -4.63 -10.77 0.43
N TYR A 55 -5.07 -9.82 -0.40
CA TYR A 55 -4.42 -9.51 -1.66
C TYR A 55 -3.96 -8.05 -1.70
N ARG A 56 -2.90 -7.81 -2.47
CA ARG A 56 -2.32 -6.50 -2.71
C ARG A 56 -2.08 -6.36 -4.20
N GLU A 57 -2.58 -5.29 -4.80
CA GLU A 57 -2.49 -5.03 -6.22
C GLU A 57 -1.94 -3.62 -6.45
N VAL A 58 -0.96 -3.49 -7.36
CA VAL A 58 -0.46 -2.19 -7.82
C VAL A 58 -0.85 -2.02 -9.27
N ILE A 59 -1.68 -1.02 -9.52
CA ILE A 59 -2.08 -0.62 -10.87
C ILE A 59 -1.27 0.62 -11.23
N ILE A 60 -0.35 0.45 -12.19
CA ILE A 60 0.49 1.54 -12.70
C ILE A 60 -0.20 2.11 -13.93
N ASN A 61 -0.84 3.27 -13.77
CA ASN A 61 -1.32 4.05 -14.89
C ASN A 61 -0.24 5.04 -15.35
N VAL A 62 -0.47 5.69 -16.50
CA VAL A 62 0.48 6.67 -17.07
C VAL A 62 0.69 7.87 -16.13
N THR A 63 -0.37 8.29 -15.42
CA THR A 63 -0.36 9.51 -14.60
C THR A 63 -0.36 9.25 -13.09
N HIS A 64 -0.81 8.07 -12.65
CA HIS A 64 -0.96 7.76 -11.23
C HIS A 64 -0.66 6.28 -10.97
N ILE A 65 -0.12 6.00 -9.78
CA ILE A 65 0.07 4.65 -9.27
C ILE A 65 -1.00 4.43 -8.21
N THR A 66 -1.82 3.40 -8.36
CA THR A 66 -2.87 3.05 -7.41
C THR A 66 -2.54 1.72 -6.75
N GLY A 67 -2.42 1.72 -5.42
CA GLY A 67 -2.28 0.52 -4.61
C GLY A 67 -3.64 0.13 -4.05
N ARG A 68 -4.00 -1.14 -4.16
CA ARG A 68 -5.23 -1.70 -3.59
C ARG A 68 -4.86 -2.82 -2.63
N ILE A 69 -5.45 -2.77 -1.44
CA ILE A 69 -5.33 -3.81 -0.43
C ILE A 69 -6.75 -4.28 -0.13
N GLY A 70 -6.96 -5.58 -0.13
CA GLY A 70 -8.27 -6.15 0.15
C GLY A 70 -8.17 -7.58 0.65
N TYR A 71 -9.33 -8.15 0.91
CA TYR A 71 -9.50 -9.53 1.30
C TYR A 71 -10.53 -10.16 0.37
N THR A 72 -10.24 -11.36 -0.14
CA THR A 72 -11.12 -12.05 -1.09
C THR A 72 -12.37 -12.62 -0.41
N GLU A 73 -12.30 -12.85 0.91
CA GLU A 73 -13.43 -13.39 1.66
C GLU A 73 -14.56 -12.36 1.85
N ASN A 74 -15.80 -12.77 1.55
CA ASN A 74 -17.02 -11.99 1.75
C ASN A 74 -17.19 -11.43 3.17
N TYR A 75 -16.51 -12.04 4.14
CA TYR A 75 -16.53 -11.65 5.54
C TYR A 75 -15.96 -10.24 5.79
N ALA A 76 -15.04 -9.75 4.96
CA ALA A 76 -14.54 -8.38 5.08
C ALA A 76 -15.67 -7.33 4.94
N ALA A 77 -16.61 -7.56 4.01
CA ALA A 77 -17.76 -6.68 3.82
C ALA A 77 -18.73 -6.70 5.01
N TYR A 78 -18.85 -7.85 5.69
CA TYR A 78 -19.71 -8.00 6.86
C TYR A 78 -19.17 -7.23 8.07
N VAL A 79 -17.85 -7.25 8.26
CA VAL A 79 -17.17 -6.61 9.38
C VAL A 79 -17.17 -5.08 9.23
N THR A 80 -16.98 -4.55 8.02
CA THR A 80 -16.99 -3.10 7.76
C THR A 80 -18.38 -2.45 7.90
N ASN A 81 -19.47 -3.22 7.88
CA ASN A 81 -20.83 -2.67 7.92
C ASN A 81 -21.20 -2.13 9.31
N LEU A 82 -21.14 -0.79 9.48
CA LEU A 82 -21.40 -0.05 10.72
C LEU A 82 -22.74 -0.37 11.41
N SER A 83 -23.75 -0.83 10.68
CA SER A 83 -25.09 -1.13 11.21
C SER A 83 -25.17 -2.39 12.08
N ILE A 84 -24.22 -3.33 11.95
CA ILE A 84 -24.27 -4.62 12.65
C ILE A 84 -23.45 -4.56 13.95
N LYS A 85 -24.11 -4.64 15.12
CA LYS A 85 -23.38 -4.70 16.41
C LYS A 85 -22.68 -6.07 16.54
N MET A 86 -21.35 -6.06 16.56
CA MET A 86 -20.52 -7.27 16.61
C MET A 86 -19.74 -7.30 17.93
N LYS A 87 -19.67 -8.45 18.58
CA LYS A 87 -18.83 -8.66 19.77
C LYS A 87 -17.50 -9.23 19.31
N PHE A 88 -16.44 -8.45 19.46
CA PHE A 88 -15.09 -8.90 19.17
C PHE A 88 -14.54 -9.75 20.31
N LYS A 89 -13.80 -10.80 19.99
CA LYS A 89 -13.07 -11.61 20.98
C LYS A 89 -11.71 -11.00 21.33
N HIS A 90 -11.07 -10.32 20.37
CA HIS A 90 -9.79 -9.64 20.58
C HIS A 90 -9.98 -8.16 20.98
N PRO A 91 -9.15 -7.64 21.89
CA PRO A 91 -9.21 -6.23 22.32
C PRO A 91 -8.73 -5.25 21.23
N THR A 92 -7.86 -5.71 20.33
CA THR A 92 -7.31 -4.92 19.21
C THR A 92 -8.18 -4.95 17.96
N ALA A 93 -9.21 -5.80 17.95
CA ALA A 93 -10.11 -5.97 16.83
C ALA A 93 -10.90 -4.68 16.57
N LYS A 94 -10.81 -4.17 15.34
CA LYS A 94 -11.58 -3.00 14.90
C LYS A 94 -12.58 -3.40 13.83
N LYS A 95 -13.73 -2.74 13.84
CA LYS A 95 -14.80 -2.96 12.86
C LYS A 95 -14.42 -2.48 11.45
N ASP A 96 -13.67 -1.39 11.37
CA ASP A 96 -13.16 -0.86 10.10
C ASP A 96 -11.65 -1.07 9.99
N PHE A 97 -11.21 -2.29 10.27
CA PHE A 97 -9.80 -2.65 10.46
C PHE A 97 -8.87 -2.27 9.28
N LEU A 98 -9.38 -2.31 8.04
CA LEU A 98 -8.62 -1.88 6.86
C LEU A 98 -8.33 -0.39 6.90
N ASN A 99 -9.36 0.43 7.05
CA ASN A 99 -9.20 1.88 7.07
C ASN A 99 -8.44 2.33 8.31
N GLU A 100 -8.74 1.74 9.47
CA GLU A 100 -8.09 2.07 10.74
C GLU A 100 -6.62 1.65 10.76
N GLY A 101 -6.29 0.47 10.22
CA GLY A 101 -4.91 0.02 10.08
C GLY A 101 -4.09 0.91 9.14
N LEU A 102 -4.71 1.42 8.08
CA LEU A 102 -4.06 2.35 7.17
C LEU A 102 -3.87 3.74 7.78
N LYS A 103 -4.89 4.27 8.47
CA LYS A 103 -4.83 5.56 9.17
C LYS A 103 -3.75 5.57 10.24
N ASP A 104 -3.69 4.52 11.06
CA ASP A 104 -2.70 4.42 12.14
C ASP A 104 -1.26 4.36 11.57
N MET A 105 -1.09 3.90 10.33
CA MET A 105 0.20 3.82 9.63
C MET A 105 0.48 4.97 8.65
N GLU A 106 -0.37 5.99 8.57
CA GLU A 106 -0.26 7.06 7.58
C GLU A 106 1.11 7.76 7.65
N ALA A 107 1.56 8.10 8.87
CA ALA A 107 2.85 8.75 9.09
C ALA A 107 4.03 7.87 8.65
N GLU A 108 3.96 6.56 8.91
CA GLU A 108 5.00 5.61 8.52
C GLU A 108 5.02 5.39 6.99
N ILE A 109 3.83 5.28 6.38
CA ILE A 109 3.65 5.22 4.93
C ILE A 109 4.30 6.46 4.28
N LEU A 110 4.03 7.66 4.78
CA LEU A 110 4.63 8.90 4.27
C LEU A 110 6.16 8.90 4.41
N ASN A 111 6.69 8.38 5.51
CA ASN A 111 8.13 8.26 5.72
C ASN A 111 8.78 7.27 4.74
N ILE A 112 8.11 6.14 4.46
CA ILE A 112 8.54 5.18 3.45
C ILE A 112 8.59 5.84 2.08
N PHE A 113 7.54 6.57 1.68
CA PHE A 113 7.54 7.29 0.40
C PHE A 113 8.69 8.29 0.29
N LYS A 114 8.93 9.08 1.34
CA LYS A 114 10.07 10.02 1.37
C LYS A 114 11.41 9.29 1.22
N ARG A 115 11.62 8.22 1.99
CA ARG A 115 12.86 7.44 1.94
C ARG A 115 13.08 6.85 0.55
N GLU A 116 12.06 6.23 -0.01
CA GLU A 116 12.16 5.43 -1.23
C GLU A 116 12.28 6.29 -2.49
N LEU A 117 11.63 7.46 -2.53
CA LEU A 117 11.71 8.38 -3.67
C LEU A 117 13.05 9.12 -3.74
N PHE A 118 13.62 9.48 -2.58
CA PHE A 118 14.84 10.30 -2.51
C PHE A 118 16.13 9.51 -2.20
N CYS A 119 16.04 8.18 -2.06
CA CYS A 119 17.19 7.28 -2.02
C CYS A 119 17.88 7.15 -3.38
#